data_AF-J3NQD3-F1
#
_entry.id   AF-J3NQD3-F1
#
_cell.length_a   1.000
_cell.length_b   1.000
_cell.length_c   1.000
_cell.angle_alpha   90.00
_cell.angle_beta   90.00
_cell.angle_gamma   90.00
#
_symmetry.space_group_name_H-M   'P 1'
#
loop_
_entity.id
_entity.type
_entity.pdbx_description
1 polymer ?
#
loop_
_entity_poly.entity_id
_entity_poly.type
_entity_poly.pdbx_seq_one_letter_code
_entity_poly.pdbx_strand_id
1 'polypeptide(L)'
;MGECTYLGVIESGTRERIKGPGLASAGLPARTPALPRDIGPTLSSLPALQASKETPMRLRFTFLAALAVASAGTIPQRRDADPGDDTCPNEGFPPPIAAHAGIYTSCANANWPPPGPGNPVGSVLKPQMPDAELQAALAEVSAESIKANIAKLVSFGTRHTLSEQNSTTRGVGAARDWIASEFRRFAEQSGGRMEVSVPGYIQQPATRVPEPVLISNVQATLRGTSDPARHYVTMGHYDSRVSDPLNWRDDAPGANDDASGVAVALELARIMSRRAHRATVVIAAVAGEEQGLLGAQFMARTFRNASVNVEGVLNVDLVGSSTGSRGEREPNTVRLFCQGPPLTESAAERATRLQIGGENDSPARSMGRFVAEVAANRFTDMRVAIIYRLDRFLRGGDHRPFLEAGYAASVRFTEPNENYDHQHQDVRVENGVQYGDLEQFLDYDYIARVARVDLAAMWSLANAPGTVRDVKVDASDLGNDTTLFWTVSDSPDLAGYEIVWRPTDAPLWTHSLFVGKVGRATVQLSIDNVIFGVRSVGTNGYKSPATIPFPG
;
A
#
# COMPACT_ATOMS: atom_id res chain seq x y z
N MET A 1 13.66 5.38 -29.23
CA MET A 1 12.87 5.08 -30.44
C MET A 1 13.31 3.71 -30.94
N GLY A 2 12.36 2.79 -31.06
CA GLY A 2 12.56 1.40 -31.47
C GLY A 2 11.21 0.70 -31.39
N GLU A 3 10.68 0.33 -32.55
CA GLU A 3 9.28 0.01 -32.83
C GLU A 3 8.80 -1.32 -32.28
N CYS A 4 7.48 -1.37 -32.01
CA CYS A 4 6.70 -2.56 -31.72
C CYS A 4 6.45 -3.39 -32.98
N THR A 5 6.59 -4.72 -32.88
CA THR A 5 6.05 -5.66 -33.87
C THR A 5 5.23 -6.74 -33.19
N TYR A 6 3.94 -6.76 -33.53
CA TYR A 6 2.97 -7.82 -33.21
C TYR A 6 3.25 -9.05 -34.10
N LEU A 7 3.30 -10.24 -33.52
CA LEU A 7 3.34 -11.52 -34.24
C LEU A 7 2.04 -12.28 -33.97
N GLY A 8 1.21 -12.40 -35.01
CA GLY A 8 0.10 -13.34 -35.08
C GLY A 8 0.61 -14.72 -35.53
N VAL A 9 0.09 -15.76 -34.88
CA VAL A 9 0.35 -17.17 -35.21
C VAL A 9 -0.75 -17.67 -36.14
N ILE A 10 -0.33 -18.30 -37.23
CA ILE A 10 -1.15 -19.08 -38.17
C ILE A 10 -1.02 -20.55 -37.76
N GLU A 11 -2.15 -21.25 -37.60
CA GLU A 11 -2.22 -22.71 -37.74
C GLU A 11 -3.17 -23.08 -38.89
N SER A 12 -2.66 -23.94 -39.78
CA SER A 12 -3.34 -24.61 -40.89
C SER A 12 -4.25 -25.72 -40.38
N GLY A 13 -5.52 -25.81 -40.79
CA GLY A 13 -5.97 -26.56 -41.98
C GLY A 13 -6.86 -27.74 -41.57
N THR A 14 -8.14 -27.81 -41.98
CA THR A 14 -8.60 -28.69 -43.08
C THR A 14 -10.09 -28.45 -43.41
N ARG A 15 -10.46 -28.88 -44.63
CA ARG A 15 -11.61 -28.54 -45.48
C ARG A 15 -12.97 -29.11 -45.02
N GLU A 16 -14.06 -28.41 -45.31
CA GLU A 16 -15.14 -28.92 -46.18
C GLU A 16 -16.11 -27.83 -46.67
N ARG A 17 -16.68 -28.03 -47.86
CA ARG A 17 -17.52 -27.10 -48.63
C ARG A 17 -18.99 -27.24 -48.25
N ILE A 18 -19.74 -26.13 -48.13
CA ILE A 18 -21.16 -26.08 -48.49
C ILE A 18 -21.49 -24.72 -49.16
N LYS A 19 -22.29 -24.77 -50.23
CA LYS A 19 -22.78 -23.69 -51.09
C LYS A 19 -23.95 -22.91 -50.45
N GLY A 20 -24.11 -21.61 -50.76
CA GLY A 20 -25.41 -20.91 -50.72
C GLY A 20 -25.32 -19.40 -50.47
N PRO A 21 -26.24 -18.55 -51.00
CA PRO A 21 -25.85 -17.29 -51.65
C PRO A 21 -26.39 -15.98 -51.03
N GLY A 22 -25.75 -14.86 -51.39
CA GLY A 22 -26.44 -13.66 -51.90
C GLY A 22 -26.64 -12.45 -50.97
N LEU A 23 -26.29 -11.26 -51.52
CA LEU A 23 -26.72 -9.85 -51.26
C LEU A 23 -25.51 -8.94 -50.93
N ALA A 24 -24.98 -8.18 -51.91
CA ALA A 24 -25.35 -6.79 -52.31
C ALA A 24 -24.99 -5.72 -51.24
N SER A 25 -24.54 -4.49 -51.50
CA SER A 25 -23.82 -3.77 -52.57
C SER A 25 -23.61 -2.33 -52.04
N ALA A 26 -22.69 -1.56 -52.65
CA ALA A 26 -22.43 -0.11 -52.51
C ALA A 26 -21.58 0.34 -51.30
N GLY A 27 -20.58 1.24 -51.41
CA GLY A 27 -20.09 2.04 -52.52
C GLY A 27 -19.75 3.48 -52.05
N LEU A 28 -18.49 3.92 -52.29
CA LEU A 28 -17.96 5.30 -52.39
C LEU A 28 -17.50 6.03 -51.08
N PRO A 29 -16.59 7.04 -51.16
CA PRO A 29 -15.23 6.98 -51.72
C PRO A 29 -14.17 7.73 -50.87
N ALA A 30 -12.90 7.55 -51.27
CA ALA A 30 -11.69 8.18 -50.73
C ALA A 30 -11.50 9.66 -51.11
N ARG A 31 -10.81 10.42 -50.25
CA ARG A 31 -9.98 11.59 -50.61
C ARG A 31 -8.80 11.76 -49.64
N THR A 32 -7.58 11.70 -50.18
CA THR A 32 -6.36 12.33 -49.65
C THR A 32 -6.29 13.80 -50.11
N PRO A 33 -5.46 14.64 -49.46
CA PRO A 33 -4.24 15.05 -50.16
C PRO A 33 -2.98 15.17 -49.28
N ALA A 34 -1.86 15.36 -49.98
CA ALA A 34 -0.47 15.21 -49.56
C ALA A 34 0.19 16.47 -48.95
N LEU A 35 1.35 16.21 -48.33
CA LEU A 35 2.40 17.12 -47.85
C LEU A 35 3.00 18.03 -48.94
N PRO A 36 3.78 19.05 -48.52
CA PRO A 36 5.04 19.36 -49.19
C PRO A 36 6.27 19.29 -48.26
N ARG A 37 7.41 19.13 -48.94
CA ARG A 37 8.77 18.83 -48.48
C ARG A 37 9.66 20.08 -48.30
N ASP A 38 10.74 19.84 -47.55
CA ASP A 38 12.10 20.40 -47.63
C ASP A 38 12.37 21.86 -47.22
N ILE A 39 13.39 22.04 -46.35
CA ILE A 39 14.69 22.70 -46.63
C ILE A 39 15.56 22.62 -45.35
N GLY A 40 16.71 21.94 -45.42
CA GLY A 40 17.86 22.17 -44.53
C GLY A 40 18.77 23.28 -45.10
N PRO A 41 19.83 23.75 -44.40
CA PRO A 41 21.01 22.91 -44.23
C PRO A 41 21.80 23.07 -42.91
N THR A 42 22.80 22.18 -42.81
CA THR A 42 23.87 21.94 -41.83
C THR A 42 24.76 23.12 -41.45
N LEU A 43 25.32 23.11 -40.23
CA LEU A 43 26.78 23.25 -39.98
C LEU A 43 27.18 22.91 -38.54
N SER A 44 28.47 22.61 -38.41
CA SER A 44 29.23 21.88 -37.41
C SER A 44 29.70 22.66 -36.18
N SER A 45 30.16 21.87 -35.18
CA SER A 45 31.37 22.03 -34.34
C SER A 45 31.39 22.90 -33.06
N LEU A 46 31.63 22.17 -31.93
CA LEU A 46 32.54 22.43 -30.79
C LEU A 46 32.12 23.40 -29.66
N PRO A 47 32.74 23.35 -28.44
CA PRO A 47 33.63 22.33 -27.85
C PRO A 47 33.31 21.91 -26.39
N ALA A 48 34.05 20.89 -25.94
CA ALA A 48 34.22 20.43 -24.57
C ALA A 48 34.89 21.46 -23.65
N LEU A 49 34.50 21.48 -22.36
CA LEU A 49 35.21 22.20 -21.31
C LEU A 49 36.24 21.28 -20.62
N GLN A 50 37.51 21.64 -20.77
CA GLN A 50 38.64 21.08 -20.03
C GLN A 50 38.83 21.76 -18.67
N ALA A 51 39.41 20.98 -17.76
CA ALA A 51 39.86 21.35 -16.43
C ALA A 51 40.85 22.52 -16.39
N SER A 52 40.81 23.29 -15.30
CA SER A 52 41.96 24.05 -14.82
C SER A 52 42.22 23.76 -13.34
N LYS A 53 43.48 23.48 -13.03
CA LYS A 53 44.07 23.44 -11.68
C LYS A 53 44.51 24.87 -11.35
N GLU A 54 44.26 25.36 -10.13
CA GLU A 54 45.23 26.18 -9.35
C GLU A 54 44.93 26.09 -7.82
N THR A 55 45.90 25.48 -7.11
CA THR A 55 46.58 25.87 -5.84
C THR A 55 45.80 26.23 -4.54
N PRO A 56 46.22 25.68 -3.36
CA PRO A 56 45.52 25.87 -2.08
C PRO A 56 46.05 27.03 -1.23
N MET A 57 45.16 27.72 -0.52
CA MET A 57 45.51 28.70 0.52
C MET A 57 45.37 28.07 1.91
N ARG A 58 46.48 28.07 2.66
CA ARG A 58 46.56 27.69 4.07
C ARG A 58 45.90 28.76 4.94
N LEU A 59 45.09 28.35 5.92
CA LEU A 59 44.95 29.12 7.16
C LEU A 59 45.00 28.19 8.37
N ARG A 60 45.96 28.48 9.25
CA ARG A 60 46.16 27.86 10.57
C ARG A 60 45.08 28.37 11.51
N PHE A 61 44.53 27.51 12.37
CA PHE A 61 44.18 27.92 13.73
C PHE A 61 44.51 26.84 14.75
N THR A 62 45.04 27.34 15.86
CA THR A 62 45.78 26.65 16.91
C THR A 62 44.83 26.04 17.94
N PHE A 63 45.29 24.94 18.55
CA PHE A 63 44.76 24.35 19.78
C PHE A 63 44.57 25.37 20.91
N LEU A 64 43.47 25.24 21.66
CA LEU A 64 43.45 25.55 23.09
C LEU A 64 42.57 24.52 23.81
N ALA A 65 43.18 23.82 24.76
CA ALA A 65 42.50 22.96 25.73
C ALA A 65 42.15 23.77 26.99
N ALA A 66 41.00 23.51 27.61
CA ALA A 66 40.79 23.79 29.04
C ALA A 66 39.67 22.92 29.63
N LEU A 67 39.84 22.65 30.92
CA LEU A 67 39.26 21.63 31.79
C LEU A 67 37.77 21.76 32.16
N ALA A 68 37.21 20.59 32.45
CA ALA A 68 36.07 20.20 33.28
C ALA A 68 35.57 21.13 34.40
N VAL A 69 34.24 21.10 34.64
CA VAL A 69 33.61 20.92 35.97
C VAL A 69 32.23 20.25 35.79
N ALA A 70 31.94 19.26 36.65
CA ALA A 70 30.65 18.58 36.78
C ALA A 70 29.74 19.31 37.81
N SER A 71 28.42 19.33 37.59
CA SER A 71 27.46 19.41 38.69
C SER A 71 26.06 18.92 38.30
N ALA A 72 25.42 18.28 39.26
CA ALA A 72 24.21 17.50 39.19
C ALA A 72 22.92 18.31 38.97
N GLY A 73 21.94 17.64 38.34
CA GLY A 73 20.55 17.52 38.76
C GLY A 73 19.78 18.78 39.18
N THR A 74 18.75 19.12 38.41
CA THR A 74 17.46 19.54 38.97
C THR A 74 16.37 19.42 37.91
N ILE A 75 15.32 18.67 38.25
CA ILE A 75 14.04 18.62 37.56
C ILE A 75 13.30 19.94 37.85
N PRO A 76 12.71 20.63 36.87
CA PRO A 76 11.62 21.56 37.13
C PRO A 76 10.26 20.95 36.77
N GLN A 77 9.32 21.26 37.65
CA GLN A 77 7.94 20.83 37.70
C GLN A 77 7.13 21.24 36.47
N ARG A 78 6.12 20.41 36.15
CA ARG A 78 4.96 20.74 35.33
C ARG A 78 4.36 22.08 35.76
N ARG A 79 4.17 22.99 34.81
CA ARG A 79 3.21 24.09 34.93
C ARG A 79 1.90 23.71 34.25
N ASP A 80 0.83 24.11 34.91
CA ASP A 80 -0.56 23.91 34.56
C ASP A 80 -0.92 24.54 33.21
N ALA A 81 -1.89 23.90 32.55
CA ALA A 81 -2.42 24.24 31.25
C ALA A 81 -3.23 25.55 31.27
N ASP A 82 -3.00 26.39 30.26
CA ASP A 82 -3.85 27.51 29.88
C ASP A 82 -4.89 27.02 28.85
N PRO A 83 -6.20 27.29 28.97
CA PRO A 83 -7.20 26.81 28.04
C PRO A 83 -7.42 27.85 26.94
N GLY A 84 -6.71 27.71 25.82
CA GLY A 84 -6.92 28.58 24.68
C GLY A 84 -5.86 28.47 23.61
N ASP A 85 -5.68 27.29 23.01
CA ASP A 85 -5.00 27.20 21.72
C ASP A 85 -5.59 26.07 20.88
N ASP A 86 -6.21 26.44 19.76
CA ASP A 86 -6.75 25.57 18.72
C ASP A 86 -5.63 25.04 17.81
N THR A 87 -4.52 24.60 18.41
CA THR A 87 -3.44 23.91 17.69
C THR A 87 -3.74 22.42 17.64
N CYS A 88 -3.73 21.86 16.42
CA CYS A 88 -3.62 20.42 16.19
C CYS A 88 -2.59 19.79 17.16
N PRO A 89 -2.83 18.59 17.69
CA PRO A 89 -1.90 17.91 18.59
C PRO A 89 -0.64 17.47 17.82
N ASN A 90 0.28 18.42 17.61
CA ASN A 90 1.59 18.25 16.98
C ASN A 90 2.75 18.24 18.00
N GLU A 91 2.45 18.17 19.30
CA GLU A 91 3.45 18.04 20.36
C GLU A 91 4.09 16.64 20.31
N GLY A 92 5.11 16.48 19.46
CA GLY A 92 5.99 15.30 19.44
C GLY A 92 6.50 14.85 18.07
N PHE A 93 5.96 15.37 16.96
CA PHE A 93 6.41 14.97 15.61
C PHE A 93 7.25 16.08 14.95
N PRO A 94 8.31 15.74 14.20
CA PRO A 94 8.93 16.71 13.31
C PRO A 94 7.88 17.18 12.28
N PRO A 95 7.94 18.46 11.86
CA PRO A 95 6.98 19.01 10.91
C PRO A 95 6.93 18.17 9.63
N PRO A 96 5.79 18.13 8.91
CA PRO A 96 5.72 17.51 7.60
C PRO A 96 6.82 18.06 6.71
N ILE A 97 7.44 17.19 5.88
CA ILE A 97 8.51 17.55 4.92
C ILE A 97 8.09 18.68 3.96
N ALA A 98 6.80 19.03 3.91
CA ALA A 98 6.24 20.09 3.07
C ALA A 98 5.44 21.18 3.83
N ALA A 99 5.75 21.45 5.11
CA ALA A 99 5.15 22.57 5.84
C ALA A 99 6.18 23.67 6.14
N HIS A 100 6.73 24.29 5.10
CA HIS A 100 7.33 25.60 5.26
C HIS A 100 6.21 26.65 5.30
N ALA A 101 5.97 27.24 6.46
CA ALA A 101 4.94 28.25 6.71
C ALA A 101 5.18 29.62 5.99
N GLY A 102 5.88 29.61 4.85
CA GLY A 102 6.23 30.81 4.08
C GLY A 102 6.37 30.57 2.57
N ILE A 103 5.80 29.48 2.04
CA ILE A 103 5.78 29.22 0.59
C ILE A 103 4.40 29.62 0.06
N TYR A 104 4.32 30.13 -1.18
CA TYR A 104 3.09 30.50 -1.90
C TYR A 104 1.93 29.48 -1.75
N THR A 105 2.23 28.21 -1.50
CA THR A 105 1.27 27.12 -1.26
C THR A 105 0.52 27.22 0.08
N SER A 106 0.92 28.08 1.01
CA SER A 106 0.21 28.32 2.28
C SER A 106 -0.68 29.58 2.25
N CYS A 107 -0.89 30.17 1.07
CA CYS A 107 -1.77 31.33 0.91
C CYS A 107 -3.24 30.93 1.12
N ALA A 108 -4.09 31.87 1.57
CA ALA A 108 -5.54 31.66 1.73
C ALA A 108 -6.24 31.15 0.46
N ASN A 109 -5.70 31.44 -0.73
CA ASN A 109 -6.20 30.91 -2.01
C ASN A 109 -6.04 29.39 -2.17
N ALA A 110 -5.13 28.75 -1.42
CA ALA A 110 -4.94 27.29 -1.39
C ALA A 110 -5.93 26.58 -0.45
N ASN A 111 -6.69 27.31 0.37
CA ASN A 111 -7.69 26.76 1.29
C ASN A 111 -9.13 27.01 0.79
N TRP A 112 -9.34 26.96 -0.53
CA TRP A 112 -10.67 27.12 -1.13
C TRP A 112 -11.50 25.83 -1.02
N PRO A 113 -12.82 25.92 -0.73
CA PRO A 113 -13.54 27.12 -0.33
C PRO A 113 -13.19 27.53 1.11
N PRO A 114 -12.98 28.84 1.40
CA PRO A 114 -12.62 29.29 2.74
C PRO A 114 -13.76 28.94 3.72
N PRO A 115 -13.45 28.48 4.95
CA PRO A 115 -14.46 28.33 5.97
C PRO A 115 -15.07 29.71 6.24
N GLY A 116 -16.27 29.95 5.72
CA GLY A 116 -16.92 31.25 5.86
C GLY A 116 -17.18 31.54 7.34
N PRO A 117 -17.06 32.80 7.80
CA PRO A 117 -17.49 33.18 9.14
C PRO A 117 -18.99 32.92 9.27
N GLY A 118 -19.36 31.87 10.01
CA GLY A 118 -20.75 31.52 10.35
C GLY A 118 -21.35 30.27 9.68
N ASN A 119 -20.62 29.53 8.82
CA ASN A 119 -21.13 28.27 8.26
C ASN A 119 -20.03 27.23 7.92
N PRO A 120 -19.25 26.73 8.90
CA PRO A 120 -18.39 25.58 8.66
C PRO A 120 -19.27 24.36 8.40
N VAL A 121 -19.20 23.83 7.17
CA VAL A 121 -19.94 22.62 6.81
C VAL A 121 -19.23 21.41 7.38
N GLY A 122 -19.75 20.91 8.49
CA GLY A 122 -19.13 19.83 9.26
C GLY A 122 -18.06 20.36 10.23
N SER A 123 -17.11 19.51 10.56
CA SER A 123 -16.01 19.80 11.48
C SER A 123 -14.68 19.40 10.83
N VAL A 124 -13.59 20.02 11.27
CA VAL A 124 -12.24 19.57 10.89
C VAL A 124 -12.10 18.10 11.25
N LEU A 125 -11.66 17.29 10.29
CA LEU A 125 -11.51 15.87 10.47
C LEU A 125 -10.42 15.61 11.51
N LYS A 126 -10.81 14.91 12.58
CA LYS A 126 -9.89 14.38 13.56
C LYS A 126 -9.59 12.92 13.19
N PRO A 127 -8.31 12.52 13.08
CA PRO A 127 -7.95 11.13 12.82
C PRO A 127 -8.60 10.18 13.83
N GLN A 128 -9.04 9.03 13.35
CA GLN A 128 -9.61 8.00 14.23
C GLN A 128 -8.54 7.49 15.21
N MET A 129 -8.75 7.74 16.50
CA MET A 129 -7.86 7.26 17.54
C MET A 129 -8.13 5.79 17.86
N PRO A 130 -7.10 4.98 18.16
CA PRO A 130 -7.29 3.62 18.62
C PRO A 130 -8.02 3.61 19.97
N ASP A 131 -9.00 2.72 20.13
CA ASP A 131 -9.64 2.49 21.43
C ASP A 131 -8.70 1.77 22.41
N ALA A 132 -9.18 1.48 23.62
CA ALA A 132 -8.36 0.83 24.64
C ALA A 132 -7.87 -0.58 24.22
N GLU A 133 -8.68 -1.33 23.46
CA GLU A 133 -8.32 -2.69 23.03
C GLU A 133 -7.26 -2.65 21.92
N LEU A 134 -7.42 -1.76 20.94
CA LEU A 134 -6.42 -1.55 19.90
C LEU A 134 -5.13 -0.97 20.48
N GLN A 135 -5.19 -0.05 21.44
CA GLN A 135 -3.99 0.44 22.12
C GLN A 135 -3.22 -0.71 22.81
N ALA A 136 -3.93 -1.61 23.49
CA ALA A 136 -3.31 -2.80 24.09
C ALA A 136 -2.72 -3.74 23.03
N ALA A 137 -3.41 -3.95 21.91
CA ALA A 137 -2.92 -4.75 20.80
C ALA A 137 -1.66 -4.15 20.14
N LEU A 138 -1.61 -2.83 19.92
CA LEU A 138 -0.44 -2.13 19.37
C LEU A 138 0.77 -2.20 20.30
N ALA A 139 0.54 -2.18 21.62
CA ALA A 139 1.58 -2.34 22.62
C ALA A 139 2.16 -3.77 22.69
N GLU A 140 1.43 -4.78 22.19
CA GLU A 140 1.93 -6.15 22.12
C GLU A 140 2.97 -6.37 21.01
N VAL A 141 3.06 -5.49 20.00
CA VAL A 141 4.02 -5.62 18.89
C VAL A 141 5.45 -5.58 19.42
N SER A 142 6.20 -6.65 19.19
CA SER A 142 7.57 -6.87 19.69
C SER A 142 8.60 -6.92 18.56
N ALA A 143 9.59 -6.03 18.64
CA ALA A 143 10.75 -6.03 17.74
C ALA A 143 11.59 -7.32 17.89
N GLU A 144 11.63 -7.91 19.08
CA GLU A 144 12.31 -9.16 19.38
C GLU A 144 11.63 -10.37 18.72
N SER A 145 10.29 -10.43 18.77
CA SER A 145 9.49 -11.43 18.04
C SER A 145 9.75 -11.35 16.53
N ILE A 146 9.70 -10.13 15.98
CA ILE A 146 9.99 -9.86 14.57
C ILE A 146 11.42 -10.31 14.22
N LYS A 147 12.41 -9.91 15.02
CA LYS A 147 13.82 -10.32 14.81
C LYS A 147 13.98 -11.83 14.80
N ALA A 148 13.36 -12.53 15.75
CA ALA A 148 13.44 -13.99 15.82
C ALA A 148 12.80 -14.68 14.60
N ASN A 149 11.66 -14.16 14.13
CA ASN A 149 10.99 -14.67 12.94
C ASN A 149 11.84 -14.48 11.68
N ILE A 150 12.44 -13.28 11.51
CA ILE A 150 13.34 -13.00 10.39
C ILE A 150 14.58 -13.91 10.43
N ALA A 151 15.25 -14.01 11.58
CA ALA A 151 16.40 -14.89 11.75
C ALA A 151 16.05 -16.34 11.39
N LYS A 152 14.86 -16.79 11.76
CA LYS A 152 14.39 -18.13 11.41
C LYS A 152 14.15 -18.29 9.91
N LEU A 153 13.54 -17.32 9.25
CA LEU A 153 13.34 -17.33 7.79
C LEU A 153 14.68 -17.31 7.03
N VAL A 154 15.64 -16.49 7.48
CA VAL A 154 17.00 -16.40 6.94
C VAL A 154 17.74 -17.73 7.10
N SER A 155 17.53 -18.44 8.22
CA SER A 155 18.22 -19.71 8.51
C SER A 155 17.94 -20.84 7.51
N PHE A 156 16.92 -20.71 6.65
CA PHE A 156 16.65 -21.67 5.58
C PHE A 156 17.63 -21.55 4.40
N GLY A 157 18.57 -20.60 4.45
CA GLY A 157 19.64 -20.39 3.47
C GLY A 157 19.16 -19.71 2.20
N THR A 158 18.22 -20.32 1.50
CA THR A 158 17.46 -19.72 0.40
C THR A 158 16.00 -20.10 0.53
N ARG A 159 15.12 -19.21 0.09
CA ARG A 159 13.68 -19.50 -0.05
C ARG A 159 13.24 -19.37 -1.50
N HIS A 160 14.16 -19.48 -2.45
CA HIS A 160 13.86 -19.44 -3.88
C HIS A 160 12.77 -20.45 -4.24
N THR A 161 11.80 -20.09 -5.07
CA THR A 161 10.66 -20.95 -5.42
C THR A 161 11.05 -22.34 -5.94
N LEU A 162 12.16 -22.44 -6.67
CA LEU A 162 12.73 -23.70 -7.19
C LEU A 162 13.65 -24.44 -6.21
N SER A 163 13.88 -23.93 -5.00
CA SER A 163 14.68 -24.61 -3.97
C SER A 163 13.93 -25.81 -3.37
N GLU A 164 14.54 -26.48 -2.38
CA GLU A 164 14.03 -27.74 -1.84
C GLU A 164 12.59 -27.64 -1.32
N GLN A 165 11.72 -28.51 -1.85
CA GLN A 165 10.30 -28.58 -1.48
C GLN A 165 10.02 -29.51 -0.29
N ASN A 166 10.91 -30.49 -0.06
CA ASN A 166 10.75 -31.60 0.89
C ASN A 166 11.89 -31.65 1.92
N SER A 167 12.32 -30.48 2.40
CA SER A 167 13.34 -30.35 3.43
C SER A 167 12.75 -29.72 4.69
N THR A 168 13.32 -30.05 5.85
CA THR A 168 12.93 -29.46 7.14
C THR A 168 13.85 -28.32 7.58
N THR A 169 14.97 -28.11 6.87
CA THR A 169 16.05 -27.20 7.31
C THR A 169 16.51 -26.21 6.25
N ARG A 170 16.20 -26.43 4.97
CA ARG A 170 16.62 -25.57 3.85
C ARG A 170 15.52 -25.43 2.82
N GLY A 171 15.45 -24.30 2.15
CA GLY A 171 14.60 -24.12 0.98
C GLY A 171 13.19 -23.64 1.29
N VAL A 172 12.47 -23.33 0.23
CA VAL A 172 11.12 -22.77 0.24
C VAL A 172 10.09 -23.70 0.89
N GLY A 173 10.27 -25.02 0.77
CA GLY A 173 9.40 -26.00 1.41
C GLY A 173 9.53 -25.98 2.94
N ALA A 174 10.75 -25.90 3.46
CA ALA A 174 11.02 -25.79 4.89
C ALA A 174 10.42 -24.50 5.47
N ALA A 175 10.58 -23.38 4.74
CA ALA A 175 10.00 -22.09 5.12
C ALA A 175 8.47 -22.13 5.16
N ARG A 176 7.82 -22.66 4.11
CA ARG A 176 6.36 -22.84 4.04
C ARG A 176 5.82 -23.62 5.25
N ASP A 177 6.43 -24.76 5.54
CA ASP A 177 5.95 -25.66 6.59
C ASP A 177 6.15 -25.04 7.98
N TRP A 178 7.25 -24.30 8.18
CA TRP A 178 7.49 -23.55 9.41
C TRP A 178 6.49 -22.41 9.60
N ILE A 179 6.24 -21.58 8.57
CA ILE A 179 5.23 -20.49 8.65
C ILE A 179 3.86 -21.07 8.97
N ALA A 180 3.47 -22.17 8.31
CA ALA A 180 2.21 -22.86 8.60
C ALA A 180 2.14 -23.39 10.03
N SER A 181 3.26 -23.86 10.59
CA SER A 181 3.33 -24.29 11.99
C SER A 181 3.14 -23.12 12.97
N GLU A 182 3.72 -21.96 12.68
CA GLU A 182 3.56 -20.76 13.51
C GLU A 182 2.12 -20.25 13.48
N PHE A 183 1.50 -20.17 12.31
CA PHE A 183 0.07 -19.84 12.21
C PHE A 183 -0.80 -20.84 12.98
N ARG A 184 -0.53 -22.15 12.93
CA ARG A 184 -1.28 -23.14 13.71
C ARG A 184 -1.11 -22.94 15.21
N ARG A 185 0.11 -22.64 15.67
CA ARG A 185 0.40 -22.29 17.06
C ARG A 185 -0.39 -21.07 17.52
N PHE A 186 -0.54 -20.06 16.67
CA PHE A 186 -1.39 -18.91 16.97
C PHE A 186 -2.89 -19.25 16.93
N ALA A 187 -3.30 -20.22 16.11
CA ALA A 187 -4.69 -20.65 15.97
C ALA A 187 -5.21 -21.34 17.24
N GLU A 188 -4.34 -22.01 18.00
CA GLU A 188 -4.66 -22.60 19.30
C GLU A 188 -5.24 -21.56 20.29
N GLN A 189 -4.81 -20.30 20.18
CA GLN A 189 -5.27 -19.20 21.04
C GLN A 189 -6.53 -18.50 20.49
N SER A 190 -7.04 -18.93 19.34
CA SER A 190 -8.20 -18.29 18.70
C SER A 190 -9.56 -18.79 19.18
N GLY A 191 -9.59 -19.87 19.98
CA GLY A 191 -10.84 -20.53 20.33
C GLY A 191 -11.56 -21.13 19.12
N GLY A 192 -10.80 -21.61 18.12
CA GLY A 192 -11.33 -22.22 16.90
C GLY A 192 -11.78 -21.23 15.81
N ARG A 193 -11.50 -19.94 15.96
CA ARG A 193 -11.87 -18.90 14.98
C ARG A 193 -10.88 -18.78 13.83
N MET A 194 -9.64 -19.25 14.00
CA MET A 194 -8.60 -19.18 12.97
C MET A 194 -8.37 -20.54 12.32
N GLU A 195 -8.51 -20.59 11.00
CA GLU A 195 -8.21 -21.75 10.17
C GLU A 195 -6.90 -21.52 9.41
N VAL A 196 -6.04 -22.54 9.36
CA VAL A 196 -4.76 -22.47 8.63
C VAL A 196 -4.78 -23.43 7.45
N SER A 197 -4.56 -22.90 6.26
CA SER A 197 -4.51 -23.68 5.01
C SER A 197 -3.23 -23.38 4.22
N VAL A 198 -2.85 -24.33 3.36
CA VAL A 198 -1.68 -24.20 2.48
C VAL A 198 -2.09 -24.48 1.03
N PRO A 199 -2.93 -23.62 0.41
CA PRO A 199 -3.38 -23.84 -0.96
C PRO A 199 -2.22 -23.67 -1.94
N GLY A 200 -2.15 -24.54 -2.94
CA GLY A 200 -1.08 -24.52 -3.93
C GLY A 200 -1.47 -25.12 -5.26
N TYR A 201 -0.61 -24.91 -6.25
CA TYR A 201 -0.76 -25.43 -7.61
C TYR A 201 0.61 -25.70 -8.23
N ILE A 202 0.66 -26.55 -9.25
CA ILE A 202 1.89 -26.76 -10.03
C ILE A 202 1.98 -25.69 -11.11
N GLN A 203 2.96 -24.79 -10.98
CA GLN A 203 3.33 -23.85 -12.02
C GLN A 203 4.09 -24.61 -13.12
N GLN A 204 3.58 -24.51 -14.35
CA GLN A 204 4.26 -25.05 -15.53
C GLN A 204 5.41 -24.14 -15.98
N PRO A 205 6.35 -24.65 -16.80
CA PRO A 205 7.50 -23.87 -17.24
C PRO A 205 7.13 -22.50 -17.84
N ALA A 206 7.91 -21.49 -17.47
CA ALA A 206 7.79 -20.09 -17.87
C ALA A 206 9.18 -19.41 -17.82
N THR A 207 9.26 -18.12 -18.18
CA THR A 207 10.55 -17.41 -18.31
C THR A 207 11.47 -17.50 -17.08
N ARG A 208 10.92 -17.48 -15.86
CA ARG A 208 11.68 -17.59 -14.59
C ARG A 208 11.45 -18.92 -13.86
N VAL A 209 10.84 -19.89 -14.53
CA VAL A 209 10.47 -21.20 -13.98
C VAL A 209 10.82 -22.24 -15.05
N PRO A 210 12.05 -22.80 -15.06
CA PRO A 210 12.51 -23.66 -16.14
C PRO A 210 11.85 -25.05 -16.10
N GLU A 211 11.36 -25.48 -14.94
CA GLU A 211 10.74 -26.79 -14.72
C GLU A 211 9.47 -26.66 -13.87
N PRO A 212 8.54 -27.63 -13.93
CA PRO A 212 7.35 -27.61 -13.10
C PRO A 212 7.68 -27.53 -11.61
N VAL A 213 7.05 -26.60 -10.90
CA VAL A 213 7.30 -26.37 -9.47
C VAL A 213 6.00 -26.14 -8.70
N LEU A 214 5.94 -26.65 -7.48
CA LEU A 214 4.80 -26.41 -6.58
C LEU A 214 4.91 -24.99 -6.01
N ILE A 215 3.92 -24.15 -6.33
CA ILE A 215 3.69 -22.86 -5.67
C ILE A 215 2.66 -23.10 -4.57
N SER A 216 2.93 -22.65 -3.36
CA SER A 216 2.01 -22.80 -2.23
C SER A 216 1.98 -21.53 -1.41
N ASN A 217 0.80 -21.00 -1.14
CA ASN A 217 0.66 -19.92 -0.17
C ASN A 217 0.34 -20.51 1.19
N VAL A 218 0.73 -19.84 2.27
CA VAL A 218 0.28 -20.17 3.62
C VAL A 218 -0.73 -19.11 4.05
N GLN A 219 -1.92 -19.52 4.45
CA GLN A 219 -3.01 -18.61 4.81
C GLN A 219 -3.56 -18.95 6.20
N ALA A 220 -3.66 -17.93 7.05
CA ALA A 220 -4.42 -17.96 8.29
C ALA A 220 -5.68 -17.10 8.14
N THR A 221 -6.85 -17.74 8.14
CA THR A 221 -8.15 -17.09 8.02
C THR A 221 -8.81 -17.01 9.39
N LEU A 222 -8.82 -15.81 9.97
CA LEU A 222 -9.50 -15.50 11.23
C LEU A 222 -10.94 -15.08 10.93
N ARG A 223 -11.90 -15.98 11.17
CA ARG A 223 -13.31 -15.79 10.82
C ARG A 223 -13.95 -14.67 11.64
N GLY A 224 -14.66 -13.78 10.94
CA GLY A 224 -15.44 -12.68 11.54
C GLY A 224 -16.65 -13.18 12.36
N THR A 225 -17.07 -12.40 13.34
CA THR A 225 -18.17 -12.74 14.25
C THR A 225 -19.55 -12.28 13.77
N SER A 226 -19.67 -11.03 13.29
CA SER A 226 -20.94 -10.45 12.84
C SER A 226 -21.05 -10.28 11.33
N ASP A 227 -19.93 -10.27 10.61
CA ASP A 227 -19.87 -10.14 9.15
C ASP A 227 -18.79 -11.04 8.53
N PRO A 228 -18.91 -12.37 8.66
CA PRO A 228 -17.87 -13.31 8.22
C PRO A 228 -17.70 -13.36 6.68
N ALA A 229 -18.64 -12.81 5.91
CA ALA A 229 -18.58 -12.81 4.45
C ALA A 229 -17.64 -11.72 3.90
N ARG A 230 -17.39 -10.66 4.66
CA ARG A 230 -16.47 -9.58 4.31
C ARG A 230 -15.05 -9.92 4.74
N HIS A 231 -14.12 -9.79 3.81
CA HIS A 231 -12.72 -10.18 3.99
C HIS A 231 -11.78 -8.98 3.83
N TYR A 232 -10.76 -8.92 4.66
CA TYR A 232 -9.58 -8.09 4.47
C TYR A 232 -8.34 -8.97 4.46
N VAL A 233 -7.37 -8.65 3.60
CA VAL A 233 -6.14 -9.43 3.43
C VAL A 233 -4.94 -8.58 3.81
N THR A 234 -4.03 -9.14 4.61
CA THR A 234 -2.66 -8.64 4.73
C THR A 234 -1.68 -9.75 4.33
N MET A 235 -0.59 -9.39 3.64
CA MET A 235 0.39 -10.36 3.16
C MET A 235 1.79 -9.79 2.97
N GLY A 236 2.78 -10.69 2.99
CA GLY A 236 4.11 -10.50 2.43
C GLY A 236 4.53 -11.78 1.68
N HIS A 237 5.63 -11.75 0.94
CA HIS A 237 6.11 -12.94 0.24
C HIS A 237 7.25 -13.62 0.99
N TYR A 238 7.26 -14.95 0.99
CA TYR A 238 8.27 -15.70 1.74
C TYR A 238 9.38 -16.28 0.88
N ASP A 239 9.26 -16.22 -0.46
CA ASP A 239 10.37 -16.54 -1.34
C ASP A 239 11.43 -15.45 -1.37
N SER A 240 12.63 -15.80 -1.83
CA SER A 240 13.79 -14.89 -1.94
C SER A 240 14.67 -15.34 -3.09
N ARG A 241 15.56 -14.47 -3.57
CA ARG A 241 16.52 -14.82 -4.61
C ARG A 241 17.81 -14.01 -4.51
N VAL A 242 18.85 -14.52 -5.17
CA VAL A 242 20.07 -13.78 -5.47
C VAL A 242 19.94 -13.05 -6.82
N SER A 243 21.07 -12.52 -7.34
CA SER A 243 21.12 -11.72 -8.56
C SER A 243 20.51 -12.43 -9.77
N ASP A 244 20.93 -13.68 -9.99
CA ASP A 244 20.38 -14.54 -11.04
C ASP A 244 19.02 -15.11 -10.60
N PRO A 245 17.90 -14.73 -11.26
CA PRO A 245 16.57 -15.26 -10.95
C PRO A 245 16.42 -16.77 -11.22
N LEU A 246 17.40 -17.40 -11.86
CA LEU A 246 17.45 -18.84 -12.10
C LEU A 246 18.49 -19.55 -11.21
N ASN A 247 19.03 -18.87 -10.20
CA ASN A 247 19.88 -19.50 -9.20
C ASN A 247 19.08 -19.79 -7.92
N TRP A 248 18.66 -21.04 -7.78
CA TRP A 248 17.90 -21.54 -6.62
C TRP A 248 18.76 -22.34 -5.64
N ARG A 249 20.08 -22.37 -5.83
CA ARG A 249 21.01 -23.17 -5.02
C ARG A 249 21.73 -22.32 -3.99
N ASP A 250 22.20 -21.16 -4.40
CA ASP A 250 23.01 -20.29 -3.54
C ASP A 250 22.16 -19.67 -2.43
N ASP A 251 22.84 -19.29 -1.34
CA ASP A 251 22.17 -18.66 -0.21
C ASP A 251 21.61 -17.29 -0.62
N ALA A 252 20.30 -17.15 -0.45
CA ALA A 252 19.52 -15.94 -0.64
C ALA A 252 18.84 -15.63 0.71
N PRO A 253 19.53 -14.94 1.64
CA PRO A 253 19.00 -14.72 2.98
C PRO A 253 17.65 -13.98 2.97
N GLY A 254 17.46 -12.99 2.07
CA GLY A 254 16.19 -12.29 1.88
C GLY A 254 15.64 -11.72 3.18
N ALA A 255 16.51 -11.12 4.02
CA ALA A 255 16.16 -10.67 5.36
C ALA A 255 15.20 -9.48 5.34
N ASN A 256 15.40 -8.54 4.41
CA ASN A 256 14.51 -7.43 4.14
C ASN A 256 13.42 -7.81 3.14
N ASP A 257 13.80 -8.47 2.04
CA ASP A 257 12.99 -8.82 0.86
C ASP A 257 12.79 -10.36 0.78
N ASP A 258 11.70 -10.91 1.33
CA ASP A 258 10.69 -10.24 2.16
C ASP A 258 10.41 -10.98 3.48
N ALA A 259 11.47 -11.47 4.14
CA ALA A 259 11.31 -11.97 5.51
C ALA A 259 10.76 -10.90 6.46
N SER A 260 10.99 -9.61 6.18
CA SER A 260 10.45 -8.49 6.95
C SER A 260 8.91 -8.41 6.88
N GLY A 261 8.32 -8.48 5.69
CA GLY A 261 6.86 -8.51 5.50
C GLY A 261 6.21 -9.75 6.08
N VAL A 262 6.83 -10.93 5.93
CA VAL A 262 6.33 -12.17 6.55
C VAL A 262 6.39 -12.10 8.08
N ALA A 263 7.42 -11.48 8.66
CA ALA A 263 7.50 -11.27 10.10
C ALA A 263 6.40 -10.33 10.62
N VAL A 264 6.04 -9.29 9.84
CA VAL A 264 4.86 -8.45 10.13
C VAL A 264 3.58 -9.29 10.13
N ALA A 265 3.37 -10.12 9.09
CA ALA A 265 2.20 -11.00 9.01
C ALA A 265 2.11 -11.98 10.19
N LEU A 266 3.22 -12.60 10.61
CA LEU A 266 3.29 -13.48 11.78
C LEU A 266 2.94 -12.75 13.08
N GLU A 267 3.41 -11.51 13.24
CA GLU A 267 3.13 -10.71 14.44
C GLU A 267 1.65 -10.27 14.51
N LEU A 268 1.05 -9.90 13.36
CA LEU A 268 -0.39 -9.65 13.27
C LEU A 268 -1.20 -10.91 13.61
N ALA A 269 -0.82 -12.07 13.07
CA ALA A 269 -1.51 -13.33 13.35
C ALA A 269 -1.45 -13.67 14.86
N ARG A 270 -0.30 -13.48 15.50
CA ARG A 270 -0.12 -13.70 16.95
C ARG A 270 -1.04 -12.83 17.80
N ILE A 271 -1.21 -11.56 17.43
CA ILE A 271 -1.96 -10.57 18.22
C ILE A 271 -3.47 -10.66 17.94
N MET A 272 -3.85 -10.74 16.66
CA MET A 272 -5.25 -10.73 16.23
C MET A 272 -5.94 -12.06 16.54
N SER A 273 -5.24 -13.21 16.50
CA SER A 273 -5.89 -14.51 16.77
C SER A 273 -6.56 -14.55 18.14
N ARG A 274 -6.02 -13.85 19.13
CA ARG A 274 -6.51 -13.79 20.52
C ARG A 274 -7.79 -12.97 20.70
N ARG A 275 -8.24 -12.25 19.66
CA ARG A 275 -9.34 -11.27 19.76
C ARG A 275 -10.36 -11.44 18.66
N ALA A 276 -11.61 -11.08 18.94
CA ALA A 276 -12.70 -11.19 17.99
C ALA A 276 -12.76 -9.95 17.09
N HIS A 277 -13.06 -10.18 15.81
CA HIS A 277 -13.26 -9.12 14.83
C HIS A 277 -14.60 -9.33 14.14
N ARG A 278 -15.25 -8.24 13.70
CA ARG A 278 -16.54 -8.33 13.03
C ARG A 278 -16.43 -8.97 11.66
N ALA A 279 -15.46 -8.54 10.85
CA ALA A 279 -15.16 -9.08 9.54
C ALA A 279 -14.08 -10.18 9.59
N THR A 280 -14.00 -10.99 8.54
CA THR A 280 -12.96 -12.00 8.37
C THR A 280 -11.64 -11.35 7.97
N VAL A 281 -10.55 -11.78 8.60
CA VAL A 281 -9.19 -11.32 8.31
C VAL A 281 -8.38 -12.50 7.78
N VAL A 282 -7.77 -12.33 6.60
CA VAL A 282 -6.86 -13.31 6.01
C VAL A 282 -5.45 -12.76 6.12
N ILE A 283 -4.57 -13.52 6.76
CA ILE A 283 -3.16 -13.20 6.91
C ILE A 283 -2.39 -14.24 6.10
N ALA A 284 -1.62 -13.79 5.12
CA ALA A 284 -0.98 -14.69 4.16
C ALA A 284 0.54 -14.48 4.05
N ALA A 285 1.24 -15.57 3.80
CA ALA A 285 2.58 -15.57 3.24
C ALA A 285 2.51 -16.21 1.85
N VAL A 286 2.81 -15.44 0.81
CA VAL A 286 2.69 -15.91 -0.59
C VAL A 286 4.05 -16.33 -1.15
N ALA A 287 4.03 -17.25 -2.11
CA ALA A 287 5.25 -17.74 -2.78
C ALA A 287 5.36 -17.24 -4.22
N GLY A 288 6.57 -17.19 -4.75
CA GLY A 288 6.84 -16.94 -6.16
C GLY A 288 6.58 -15.50 -6.59
N GLU A 289 6.70 -14.53 -5.68
CA GLU A 289 6.77 -13.11 -6.03
C GLU A 289 7.89 -12.90 -7.05
N GLU A 290 9.06 -13.46 -6.75
CA GLU A 290 10.30 -13.23 -7.47
C GLU A 290 10.31 -13.83 -8.87
N GLN A 291 9.48 -14.85 -9.07
CA GLN A 291 9.27 -15.53 -10.34
C GLN A 291 8.06 -14.98 -11.11
N GLY A 292 7.46 -13.89 -10.65
CA GLY A 292 6.42 -13.15 -11.35
C GLY A 292 5.07 -13.14 -10.64
N LEU A 293 5.05 -12.91 -9.32
CA LEU A 293 3.83 -12.74 -8.51
C LEU A 293 2.91 -13.98 -8.50
N LEU A 294 3.50 -15.18 -8.64
CA LEU A 294 2.77 -16.41 -8.93
C LEU A 294 1.76 -16.78 -7.83
N GLY A 295 2.17 -16.67 -6.57
CA GLY A 295 1.34 -16.95 -5.40
C GLY A 295 0.19 -15.97 -5.26
N ALA A 296 0.44 -14.67 -5.35
CA ALA A 296 -0.62 -13.66 -5.28
C ALA A 296 -1.58 -13.74 -6.46
N GLN A 297 -1.08 -14.01 -7.67
CA GLN A 297 -1.92 -14.30 -8.84
C GLN A 297 -2.85 -15.49 -8.60
N PHE A 298 -2.32 -16.59 -8.06
CA PHE A 298 -3.12 -17.76 -7.72
C PHE A 298 -4.17 -17.45 -6.65
N MET A 299 -3.79 -16.73 -5.59
CA MET A 299 -4.70 -16.34 -4.52
C MET A 299 -5.81 -15.42 -5.02
N ALA A 300 -5.47 -14.36 -5.74
CA ALA A 300 -6.43 -13.40 -6.28
C ALA A 300 -7.43 -14.08 -7.23
N ARG A 301 -6.98 -14.97 -8.12
CA ARG A 301 -7.86 -15.77 -9.00
C ARG A 301 -8.74 -16.74 -8.21
N THR A 302 -8.20 -17.39 -7.19
CA THR A 302 -8.95 -18.33 -6.34
C THR A 302 -10.08 -17.61 -5.61
N PHE A 303 -9.78 -16.46 -5.00
CA PHE A 303 -10.77 -15.62 -4.34
C PHE A 303 -11.81 -15.09 -5.32
N ARG A 304 -11.39 -14.67 -6.52
CA ARG A 304 -12.30 -14.19 -7.55
C ARG A 304 -13.25 -15.27 -8.03
N ASN A 305 -12.74 -16.47 -8.30
CA ASN A 305 -13.54 -17.62 -8.74
C ASN A 305 -14.51 -18.10 -7.65
N ALA A 306 -14.11 -18.02 -6.38
CA ALA A 306 -14.96 -18.32 -5.24
C ALA A 306 -15.88 -17.14 -4.85
N SER A 307 -15.86 -16.03 -5.59
CA SER A 307 -16.64 -14.82 -5.31
C SER A 307 -16.46 -14.28 -3.87
N VAL A 308 -15.24 -14.40 -3.32
CA VAL A 308 -14.91 -13.88 -1.99
C VAL A 308 -14.98 -12.36 -2.01
N ASN A 309 -15.79 -11.78 -1.11
CA ASN A 309 -15.91 -10.33 -0.94
C ASN A 309 -14.70 -9.80 -0.16
N VAL A 310 -13.60 -9.53 -0.87
CA VAL A 310 -12.43 -8.84 -0.33
C VAL A 310 -12.58 -7.35 -0.52
N GLU A 311 -12.67 -6.61 0.59
CA GLU A 311 -12.85 -5.15 0.60
C GLU A 311 -11.53 -4.37 0.73
N GLY A 312 -10.43 -5.05 1.04
CA GLY A 312 -9.12 -4.42 1.13
C GLY A 312 -7.98 -5.42 1.18
N VAL A 313 -6.84 -5.04 0.59
CA VAL A 313 -5.61 -5.84 0.57
C VAL A 313 -4.43 -4.94 0.91
N LEU A 314 -3.67 -5.32 1.93
CA LEU A 314 -2.45 -4.65 2.37
C LEU A 314 -1.26 -5.57 2.08
N ASN A 315 -0.44 -5.22 1.10
CA ASN A 315 0.83 -5.91 0.83
C ASN A 315 1.95 -5.21 1.60
N VAL A 316 2.77 -5.95 2.34
CA VAL A 316 3.88 -5.42 3.14
C VAL A 316 5.18 -5.92 2.53
N ASP A 317 5.80 -5.12 1.66
CA ASP A 317 6.97 -5.54 0.89
C ASP A 317 7.70 -4.30 0.32
N LEU A 318 8.95 -4.03 0.63
CA LEU A 318 9.83 -4.59 1.67
C LEU A 318 9.96 -3.51 2.74
N VAL A 319 10.06 -3.90 4.02
CA VAL A 319 9.89 -2.97 5.14
C VAL A 319 10.94 -3.15 6.24
N GLY A 320 12.13 -3.63 5.88
CA GLY A 320 13.19 -4.03 6.77
C GLY A 320 14.14 -2.93 7.23
N SER A 321 14.33 -1.86 6.44
CA SER A 321 15.31 -0.82 6.72
C SER A 321 14.71 0.59 6.75
N SER A 322 15.17 1.39 7.71
CA SER A 322 14.95 2.84 7.72
C SER A 322 16.08 3.63 7.05
N THR A 323 17.13 2.95 6.59
CA THR A 323 18.37 3.56 6.10
C THR A 323 18.60 3.21 4.63
N GLY A 324 18.70 4.25 3.79
CA GLY A 324 18.95 4.13 2.35
C GLY A 324 20.42 3.96 1.98
N SER A 325 20.68 3.73 0.70
CA SER A 325 22.02 3.51 0.14
C SER A 325 23.02 4.66 0.36
N ARG A 326 22.57 5.90 0.60
CA ARG A 326 23.47 7.04 0.89
C ARG A 326 23.49 7.42 2.37
N GLY A 327 22.98 6.55 3.23
CA GLY A 327 22.85 6.80 4.66
C GLY A 327 21.68 7.71 5.03
N GLU A 328 20.73 7.97 4.11
CA GLU A 328 19.50 8.68 4.45
C GLU A 328 18.71 7.87 5.47
N ARG A 329 18.38 8.47 6.63
CA ARG A 329 17.68 7.76 7.70
C ARG A 329 16.28 8.32 7.93
N GLU A 330 15.27 7.51 7.66
CA GLU A 330 13.84 7.85 7.76
C GLU A 330 13.08 6.82 8.64
N PRO A 331 13.32 6.82 9.97
CA PRO A 331 12.85 5.77 10.87
C PRO A 331 11.36 5.83 11.22
N ASN A 332 10.69 6.92 10.89
CA ASN A 332 9.29 7.17 11.21
C ASN A 332 8.45 7.46 9.94
N THR A 333 8.83 6.92 8.78
CA THR A 333 8.01 7.00 7.57
C THR A 333 8.06 5.72 6.76
N VAL A 334 6.88 5.18 6.46
CA VAL A 334 6.69 4.11 5.48
C VAL A 334 5.98 4.68 4.25
N ARG A 335 6.37 4.25 3.05
CA ARG A 335 5.66 4.60 1.82
C ARG A 335 4.49 3.64 1.62
N LEU A 336 3.37 4.15 1.09
CA LEU A 336 2.21 3.35 0.74
C LEU A 336 1.83 3.62 -0.72
N PHE A 337 2.09 2.66 -1.60
CA PHE A 337 1.76 2.75 -3.01
C PHE A 337 0.27 2.50 -3.23
N CYS A 338 -0.38 3.49 -3.83
CA CYS A 338 -1.81 3.49 -4.10
C CYS A 338 -2.04 3.78 -5.59
N GLN A 339 -2.48 2.74 -6.31
CA GLN A 339 -2.83 2.83 -7.72
C GLN A 339 -3.86 3.95 -7.96
N GLY A 340 -3.74 4.64 -9.10
CA GLY A 340 -4.74 5.58 -9.61
C GLY A 340 -6.03 4.87 -10.07
N PRO A 341 -6.60 5.21 -11.23
CA PRO A 341 -7.81 4.55 -11.73
C PRO A 341 -7.72 3.01 -11.70
N PRO A 342 -8.79 2.31 -11.28
CA PRO A 342 -8.84 0.84 -11.29
C PRO A 342 -8.48 0.24 -12.64
N LEU A 343 -7.74 -0.87 -12.64
CA LEU A 343 -7.32 -1.54 -13.87
C LEU A 343 -8.48 -2.24 -14.60
N THR A 344 -9.59 -2.46 -13.90
CA THR A 344 -10.74 -3.25 -14.35
C THR A 344 -12.00 -2.42 -14.59
N GLU A 345 -11.94 -1.08 -14.48
CA GLU A 345 -13.11 -0.23 -14.74
C GLU A 345 -13.49 -0.24 -16.23
N SER A 346 -14.77 -0.11 -16.52
CA SER A 346 -15.27 -0.01 -17.89
C SER A 346 -14.84 1.30 -18.54
N ALA A 347 -14.89 1.35 -19.88
CA ALA A 347 -14.57 2.58 -20.61
C ALA A 347 -15.49 3.75 -20.22
N ALA A 348 -16.76 3.47 -19.90
CA ALA A 348 -17.72 4.47 -19.45
C ALA A 348 -17.39 4.99 -18.05
N GLU A 349 -17.13 4.10 -17.08
CA GLU A 349 -16.73 4.50 -15.72
C GLU A 349 -15.45 5.32 -15.72
N ARG A 350 -14.46 4.93 -16.52
CA ARG A 350 -13.23 5.69 -16.71
C ARG A 350 -13.47 7.08 -17.30
N ALA A 351 -14.33 7.18 -18.31
CA ALA A 351 -14.66 8.47 -18.92
C ALA A 351 -15.33 9.40 -17.89
N THR A 352 -16.29 8.88 -17.12
CA THR A 352 -16.92 9.61 -16.02
C THR A 352 -15.89 10.02 -14.96
N ARG A 353 -14.99 9.12 -14.55
CA ARG A 353 -13.94 9.41 -13.57
C ARG A 353 -13.06 10.58 -14.01
N LEU A 354 -12.65 10.59 -15.29
CA LEU A 354 -11.85 11.69 -15.84
C LEU A 354 -12.66 12.99 -15.93
N GLN A 355 -13.94 12.91 -16.27
CA GLN A 355 -14.82 14.08 -16.35
C GLN A 355 -14.99 14.77 -14.99
N ILE A 356 -15.05 14.01 -13.90
CA ILE A 356 -15.25 14.54 -12.54
C ILE A 356 -13.92 14.81 -11.79
N GLY A 357 -12.76 14.68 -12.45
CA GLY A 357 -11.45 14.84 -11.79
C GLY A 357 -11.13 13.77 -10.73
N GLY A 358 -11.72 12.58 -10.86
CA GLY A 358 -11.64 11.49 -9.89
C GLY A 358 -10.45 10.54 -10.08
N GLU A 359 -9.45 10.89 -10.90
CA GLU A 359 -8.24 10.07 -11.12
C GLU A 359 -7.41 9.88 -9.85
N ASN A 360 -7.56 10.81 -8.90
CA ASN A 360 -6.89 10.79 -7.61
C ASN A 360 -7.72 10.13 -6.49
N ASP A 361 -8.89 9.59 -6.83
CA ASP A 361 -9.90 9.13 -5.88
C ASP A 361 -10.38 7.72 -6.22
N SER A 362 -9.41 6.85 -6.54
CA SER A 362 -9.62 5.42 -6.70
C SER A 362 -9.82 4.73 -5.34
N PRO A 363 -10.41 3.52 -5.31
CA PRO A 363 -10.52 2.74 -4.08
C PRO A 363 -9.17 2.48 -3.38
N ALA A 364 -8.08 2.25 -4.14
CA ALA A 364 -6.74 2.10 -3.57
C ALA A 364 -6.25 3.39 -2.88
N ARG A 365 -6.55 4.57 -3.43
CA ARG A 365 -6.20 5.85 -2.77
C ARG A 365 -7.10 6.17 -1.59
N SER A 366 -8.38 5.80 -1.64
CA SER A 366 -9.25 5.84 -0.45
C SER A 366 -8.73 4.93 0.66
N MET A 367 -8.26 3.73 0.33
CA MET A 367 -7.58 2.84 1.28
C MET A 367 -6.31 3.50 1.83
N GLY A 368 -5.49 4.11 0.98
CA GLY A 368 -4.29 4.83 1.43
C GLY A 368 -4.56 5.97 2.40
N ARG A 369 -5.60 6.78 2.14
CA ARG A 369 -6.04 7.85 3.06
C ARG A 369 -6.53 7.29 4.37
N PHE A 370 -7.29 6.19 4.32
CA PHE A 370 -7.76 5.50 5.51
C PHE A 370 -6.60 4.99 6.37
N VAL A 371 -5.62 4.31 5.77
CA VAL A 371 -4.42 3.82 6.47
C VAL A 371 -3.66 4.98 7.10
N ALA A 372 -3.46 6.09 6.37
CA ALA A 372 -2.80 7.27 6.90
C ALA A 372 -3.57 7.90 8.08
N GLU A 373 -4.91 7.93 8.02
CA GLU A 373 -5.76 8.46 9.09
C GLU A 373 -5.66 7.61 10.37
N VAL A 374 -5.89 6.30 10.27
CA VAL A 374 -5.89 5.42 11.46
C VAL A 374 -4.49 5.22 12.04
N ALA A 375 -3.45 5.46 11.25
CA ALA A 375 -2.06 5.43 11.69
C ALA A 375 -1.55 6.78 12.24
N ALA A 376 -2.29 7.88 12.09
CA ALA A 376 -1.86 9.21 12.54
C ALA A 376 -2.02 9.38 14.06
N ASN A 377 -1.25 8.62 14.85
CA ASN A 377 -1.28 8.68 16.30
C ASN A 377 0.05 8.21 16.92
N ARG A 378 0.23 8.50 18.21
CA ARG A 378 1.45 8.15 18.97
C ARG A 378 1.67 6.65 19.18
N PHE A 379 0.66 5.80 18.99
CA PHE A 379 0.75 4.37 19.27
C PHE A 379 1.38 3.60 18.12
N THR A 380 1.24 4.10 16.89
CA THR A 380 1.98 3.58 15.72
C THR A 380 3.38 4.19 15.65
N ASP A 381 3.54 5.44 16.10
CA ASP A 381 4.79 6.22 16.02
C ASP A 381 5.36 6.29 14.60
N MET A 382 4.48 6.29 13.59
CA MET A 382 4.86 6.16 12.18
C MET A 382 4.01 7.07 11.29
N ARG A 383 4.66 7.75 10.34
CA ARG A 383 3.98 8.47 9.27
C ARG A 383 3.79 7.56 8.06
N VAL A 384 2.68 7.73 7.36
CA VAL A 384 2.39 7.04 6.10
C VAL A 384 2.49 8.04 4.95
N ALA A 385 3.51 7.87 4.10
CA ALA A 385 3.68 8.66 2.89
C ALA A 385 2.92 7.99 1.74
N ILE A 386 1.75 8.52 1.37
CA ILE A 386 0.96 7.98 0.27
C ILE A 386 1.63 8.32 -1.07
N ILE A 387 1.93 7.30 -1.86
CA ILE A 387 2.53 7.42 -3.18
C ILE A 387 1.45 7.13 -4.23
N TYR A 388 1.11 8.14 -5.02
CA TYR A 388 0.08 8.07 -6.08
C TYR A 388 0.58 7.34 -7.34
N ARG A 389 0.98 6.08 -7.18
CA ARG A 389 1.50 5.19 -8.23
C ARG A 389 1.12 3.75 -7.91
N LEU A 390 1.11 2.91 -8.94
CA LEU A 390 1.05 1.45 -8.75
C LEU A 390 2.23 0.97 -7.92
N ASP A 391 3.44 1.39 -8.30
CA ASP A 391 4.71 1.01 -7.68
C ASP A 391 5.83 1.97 -8.13
N ARG A 392 7.07 1.67 -7.72
CA ARG A 392 8.33 2.23 -8.23
C ARG A 392 8.52 1.85 -9.69
N PHE A 393 9.32 2.62 -10.43
CA PHE A 393 9.63 2.30 -11.82
C PHE A 393 10.34 0.93 -11.91
N LEU A 394 9.96 0.13 -12.92
CA LEU A 394 10.49 -1.22 -13.18
C LEU A 394 10.24 -2.25 -12.06
N ARG A 395 9.40 -1.92 -11.08
CA ARG A 395 9.05 -2.80 -9.95
C ARG A 395 7.55 -3.08 -9.95
N GLY A 396 7.18 -4.09 -9.17
CA GLY A 396 5.82 -4.48 -8.84
C GLY A 396 5.85 -5.28 -7.54
N GLY A 397 4.68 -5.72 -7.07
CA GLY A 397 4.55 -6.58 -5.90
C GLY A 397 3.16 -7.21 -5.85
N ASP A 398 2.91 -8.02 -4.83
CA ASP A 398 1.74 -8.88 -4.72
C ASP A 398 0.38 -8.16 -4.60
N HIS A 399 0.36 -6.85 -4.33
CA HIS A 399 -0.88 -6.05 -4.39
C HIS A 399 -1.44 -5.95 -5.82
N ARG A 400 -0.58 -6.04 -6.84
CA ARG A 400 -0.96 -5.85 -8.25
C ARG A 400 -1.90 -6.96 -8.78
N PRO A 401 -1.64 -8.26 -8.58
CA PRO A 401 -2.57 -9.31 -9.01
C PRO A 401 -3.98 -9.17 -8.44
N PHE A 402 -4.11 -8.62 -7.23
CA PHE A 402 -5.43 -8.31 -6.65
C PHE A 402 -6.12 -7.15 -7.37
N LEU A 403 -5.39 -6.08 -7.72
CA LEU A 403 -5.93 -4.99 -8.56
C LEU A 403 -6.39 -5.52 -9.92
N GLU A 404 -5.60 -6.37 -10.56
CA GLU A 404 -5.91 -7.00 -11.86
C GLU A 404 -7.11 -7.95 -11.78
N ALA A 405 -7.35 -8.58 -10.63
CA ALA A 405 -8.53 -9.41 -10.37
C ALA A 405 -9.79 -8.61 -9.97
N GLY A 406 -9.70 -7.27 -9.89
CA GLY A 406 -10.81 -6.39 -9.57
C GLY A 406 -10.97 -6.03 -8.08
N TYR A 407 -10.03 -6.45 -7.23
CA TYR A 407 -9.96 -6.00 -5.83
C TYR A 407 -9.30 -4.62 -5.77
N ALA A 408 -10.07 -3.60 -6.13
CA ALA A 408 -9.57 -2.25 -6.41
C ALA A 408 -8.98 -1.51 -5.20
N ALA A 409 -9.22 -1.98 -3.97
CA ALA A 409 -8.70 -1.39 -2.72
C ALA A 409 -7.45 -2.15 -2.22
N SER A 410 -6.47 -2.33 -3.11
CA SER A 410 -5.22 -3.03 -2.84
C SER A 410 -4.04 -2.06 -2.88
N VAL A 411 -3.19 -2.10 -1.85
CA VAL A 411 -2.08 -1.15 -1.63
C VAL A 411 -0.82 -1.87 -1.15
N ARG A 412 0.36 -1.24 -1.27
CA ARG A 412 1.64 -1.82 -0.85
C ARG A 412 2.47 -0.89 0.02
N PHE A 413 2.87 -1.35 1.20
CA PHE A 413 3.86 -0.70 2.05
C PHE A 413 5.26 -1.01 1.55
N THR A 414 6.13 0.00 1.54
CA THR A 414 7.55 -0.15 1.21
C THR A 414 8.37 0.83 2.05
N GLU A 415 9.59 0.43 2.41
CA GLU A 415 10.57 1.29 3.07
C GLU A 415 10.86 2.59 2.29
N PRO A 416 11.26 3.68 2.96
CA PRO A 416 11.33 5.01 2.35
C PRO A 416 12.44 5.12 1.30
N ASN A 417 13.62 4.61 1.60
CA ASN A 417 14.80 4.64 0.74
C ASN A 417 15.44 3.27 0.71
N GLU A 418 15.49 2.66 -0.47
CA GLU A 418 16.04 1.32 -0.63
C GLU A 418 17.55 1.36 -0.82
N ASN A 419 18.18 0.24 -0.45
CA ASN A 419 19.57 -0.03 -0.79
C ASN A 419 19.69 -1.20 -1.78
N TYR A 420 20.00 -0.88 -3.03
CA TYR A 420 20.15 -1.85 -4.11
C TYR A 420 21.41 -2.71 -4.02
N ASP A 421 22.36 -2.37 -3.13
CA ASP A 421 23.48 -3.27 -2.82
C ASP A 421 23.01 -4.50 -2.01
N HIS A 422 21.82 -4.44 -1.40
CA HIS A 422 21.29 -5.53 -0.58
C HIS A 422 20.21 -6.33 -1.33
N GLN A 423 19.31 -5.65 -2.03
CA GLN A 423 18.18 -6.30 -2.71
C GLN A 423 18.62 -7.16 -3.90
N HIS A 424 18.20 -8.44 -3.90
CA HIS A 424 18.45 -9.39 -5.00
C HIS A 424 19.94 -9.44 -5.40
N GLN A 425 20.82 -9.47 -4.41
CA GLN A 425 22.27 -9.53 -4.61
C GLN A 425 22.83 -10.83 -4.06
N ASP A 426 23.83 -11.38 -4.76
CA ASP A 426 24.67 -12.43 -4.21
C ASP A 426 25.40 -11.92 -2.97
N VAL A 427 25.47 -12.73 -1.92
CA VAL A 427 26.19 -12.40 -0.69
C VAL A 427 27.69 -12.37 -0.98
N ARG A 428 28.28 -11.18 -0.95
CA ARG A 428 29.72 -10.98 -1.20
C ARG A 428 30.21 -9.68 -0.58
N VAL A 429 31.52 -9.56 -0.45
CA VAL A 429 32.18 -8.27 -0.18
C VAL A 429 32.95 -7.88 -1.44
N GLU A 430 32.67 -6.68 -1.96
CA GLU A 430 33.29 -6.16 -3.17
C GLU A 430 33.70 -4.70 -2.93
N ASN A 431 34.99 -4.38 -3.14
CA ASN A 431 35.55 -3.04 -2.90
C ASN A 431 35.25 -2.46 -1.50
N GLY A 432 35.14 -3.33 -0.49
CA GLY A 432 34.81 -2.94 0.88
C GLY A 432 33.32 -2.70 1.16
N VAL A 433 32.45 -2.90 0.16
CA VAL A 433 31.00 -2.86 0.29
C VAL A 433 30.46 -4.27 0.48
N GLN A 434 29.61 -4.46 1.50
CA GLN A 434 28.91 -5.72 1.73
C GLN A 434 27.62 -5.74 0.89
N TYR A 435 27.49 -6.75 0.03
CA TYR A 435 26.33 -7.02 -0.79
C TYR A 435 25.49 -8.17 -0.22
N GLY A 436 24.22 -8.19 -0.60
CA GLY A 436 23.26 -9.22 -0.22
C GLY A 436 22.35 -8.78 0.92
N ASP A 437 21.17 -9.39 0.97
CA ASP A 437 20.08 -8.97 1.85
C ASP A 437 20.20 -9.60 3.26
N LEU A 438 21.07 -9.05 4.10
CA LEU A 438 21.47 -9.60 5.39
C LEU A 438 20.78 -8.92 6.59
N GLU A 439 20.61 -9.68 7.67
CA GLU A 439 20.00 -9.22 8.93
C GLU A 439 20.69 -7.99 9.54
N GLN A 440 21.99 -7.82 9.32
CA GLN A 440 22.77 -6.69 9.85
C GLN A 440 22.31 -5.32 9.32
N PHE A 441 21.53 -5.29 8.24
CA PHE A 441 21.02 -4.05 7.63
C PHE A 441 19.61 -3.68 8.09
N LEU A 442 18.99 -4.51 8.92
CA LEU A 442 17.62 -4.30 9.36
C LEU A 442 17.52 -3.32 10.54
N ASP A 443 16.42 -2.57 10.55
CA ASP A 443 15.98 -1.74 11.68
C ASP A 443 14.71 -2.39 12.27
N TYR A 444 14.88 -3.25 13.28
CA TYR A 444 13.77 -4.00 13.86
C TYR A 444 12.72 -3.12 14.55
N ASP A 445 13.11 -1.95 15.06
CA ASP A 445 12.16 -0.98 15.63
C ASP A 445 11.32 -0.32 14.51
N TYR A 446 11.93 -0.07 13.36
CA TYR A 446 11.22 0.38 12.16
C TYR A 446 10.21 -0.67 11.68
N ILE A 447 10.62 -1.94 11.58
CA ILE A 447 9.71 -3.04 11.19
C ILE A 447 8.54 -3.14 12.20
N ALA A 448 8.82 -3.01 13.50
CA ALA A 448 7.79 -3.00 14.54
C ALA A 448 6.81 -1.81 14.38
N ARG A 449 7.29 -0.63 14.01
CA ARG A 449 6.41 0.52 13.69
C ARG A 449 5.55 0.25 12.45
N VAL A 450 6.09 -0.38 11.41
CA VAL A 450 5.29 -0.80 10.24
C VAL A 450 4.22 -1.83 10.64
N ALA A 451 4.57 -2.82 11.47
CA ALA A 451 3.59 -3.78 11.99
C ALA A 451 2.46 -3.10 12.78
N ARG A 452 2.76 -2.04 13.54
CA ARG A 452 1.72 -1.24 14.22
C ARG A 452 0.82 -0.49 13.26
N VAL A 453 1.35 0.03 12.14
CA VAL A 453 0.54 0.66 11.08
C VAL A 453 -0.40 -0.35 10.44
N ASP A 454 0.11 -1.52 10.03
CA ASP A 454 -0.69 -2.58 9.42
C ASP A 454 -1.76 -3.10 10.40
N LEU A 455 -1.37 -3.36 11.66
CA LEU A 455 -2.30 -3.75 12.71
C LEU A 455 -3.40 -2.71 12.95
N ALA A 456 -3.07 -1.42 13.03
CA ALA A 456 -4.06 -0.36 13.19
C ALA A 456 -5.05 -0.30 12.02
N ALA A 457 -4.56 -0.46 10.79
CA ALA A 457 -5.39 -0.50 9.59
C ALA A 457 -6.30 -1.74 9.56
N MET A 458 -5.72 -2.94 9.67
CA MET A 458 -6.46 -4.20 9.64
C MET A 458 -7.49 -4.29 10.78
N TRP A 459 -7.11 -3.88 11.99
CA TRP A 459 -8.02 -3.83 13.13
C TRP A 459 -9.20 -2.91 12.87
N SER A 460 -8.93 -1.70 12.36
CA SER A 460 -9.97 -0.70 12.10
C SER A 460 -10.92 -1.15 10.99
N LEU A 461 -10.40 -1.72 9.90
CA LEU A 461 -11.19 -2.30 8.81
C LEU A 461 -12.07 -3.44 9.31
N ALA A 462 -11.48 -4.37 10.07
CA ALA A 462 -12.17 -5.57 10.53
C ALA A 462 -13.24 -5.29 11.58
N ASN A 463 -13.17 -4.16 12.29
CA ASN A 463 -14.12 -3.78 13.33
C ASN A 463 -15.09 -2.65 12.92
N ALA A 464 -14.88 -2.03 11.75
CA ALA A 464 -15.83 -1.10 11.14
C ALA A 464 -16.98 -1.84 10.42
N PRO A 465 -18.15 -1.18 10.25
CA PRO A 465 -19.12 -1.61 9.25
C PRO A 465 -18.49 -1.58 7.84
N GLY A 466 -19.05 -2.35 6.91
CA GLY A 466 -18.54 -2.42 5.53
C GLY A 466 -18.50 -1.07 4.81
N THR A 467 -17.71 -1.02 3.75
CA THR A 467 -17.57 0.15 2.87
C THR A 467 -18.91 0.50 2.23
N VAL A 468 -19.25 1.78 2.17
CA VAL A 468 -20.56 2.24 1.67
C VAL A 468 -20.71 1.91 0.18
N ARG A 469 -21.86 1.37 -0.21
CA ARG A 469 -22.17 0.93 -1.58
C ARG A 469 -23.07 1.94 -2.30
N ASP A 470 -22.96 1.95 -3.63
CA ASP A 470 -23.78 2.75 -4.54
C ASP A 470 -23.83 4.24 -4.20
N VAL A 471 -22.68 4.79 -3.79
CA VAL A 471 -22.58 6.21 -3.46
C VAL A 471 -22.69 7.03 -4.74
N LYS A 472 -23.67 7.93 -4.78
CA LYS A 472 -24.00 8.76 -5.92
C LYS A 472 -24.11 10.22 -5.52
N VAL A 473 -23.89 11.09 -6.50
CA VAL A 473 -24.15 12.53 -6.39
C VAL A 473 -25.25 12.94 -7.36
N ASP A 474 -26.18 13.75 -6.86
CA ASP A 474 -27.17 14.42 -7.70
C ASP A 474 -26.47 15.45 -8.60
N ALA A 475 -26.45 15.18 -9.90
CA ALA A 475 -25.94 16.08 -10.92
C ALA A 475 -27.03 16.45 -11.94
N SER A 476 -28.31 16.36 -11.54
CA SER A 476 -29.45 16.64 -12.43
C SER A 476 -29.69 18.14 -12.65
N ASP A 477 -29.37 18.97 -11.66
CA ASP A 477 -29.54 20.42 -11.68
C ASP A 477 -28.23 21.14 -11.31
N LEU A 478 -28.06 22.37 -11.78
CA LEU A 478 -26.96 23.25 -11.37
C LEU A 478 -27.26 23.86 -10.00
N GLY A 479 -26.33 23.75 -9.06
CA GLY A 479 -26.51 24.27 -7.70
C GLY A 479 -25.21 24.42 -6.92
N ASN A 480 -25.30 25.12 -5.78
CA ASN A 480 -24.18 25.28 -4.84
C ASN A 480 -24.25 24.33 -3.64
N ASP A 481 -25.33 23.55 -3.55
CA ASP A 481 -25.52 22.52 -2.55
C ASP A 481 -25.40 21.15 -3.23
N THR A 482 -24.76 20.21 -2.54
CA THR A 482 -24.55 18.85 -3.04
C THR A 482 -25.50 17.89 -2.35
N THR A 483 -26.28 17.14 -3.11
CA THR A 483 -27.02 15.99 -2.58
C THR A 483 -26.29 14.70 -2.90
N LEU A 484 -26.04 13.88 -1.88
CA LEU A 484 -25.46 12.54 -2.00
C LEU A 484 -26.51 11.48 -1.65
N PHE A 485 -26.42 10.33 -2.33
CA PHE A 485 -27.25 9.15 -2.11
C PHE A 485 -26.39 7.90 -1.93
N TRP A 486 -26.87 6.92 -1.19
CA TRP A 486 -26.18 5.63 -1.04
C TRP A 486 -27.11 4.54 -0.52
N THR A 487 -26.67 3.29 -0.65
CA THR A 487 -27.39 2.13 -0.10
C THR A 487 -27.18 2.06 1.41
N VAL A 488 -28.29 2.07 2.17
CA VAL A 488 -28.26 1.92 3.63
C VAL A 488 -27.99 0.46 3.98
N SER A 489 -26.96 0.21 4.80
CA SER A 489 -26.62 -1.12 5.29
C SER A 489 -27.58 -1.55 6.41
N ASP A 490 -27.95 -2.82 6.37
CA ASP A 490 -28.73 -3.53 7.38
C ASP A 490 -27.89 -3.99 8.58
N SER A 491 -26.56 -3.75 8.55
CA SER A 491 -25.66 -4.13 9.62
C SER A 491 -26.17 -3.63 10.99
N PRO A 492 -26.30 -4.53 11.99
CA PRO A 492 -26.73 -4.13 13.34
C PRO A 492 -25.68 -3.25 14.04
N ASP A 493 -24.45 -3.27 13.53
CA ASP A 493 -23.30 -2.56 14.07
C ASP A 493 -23.16 -1.12 13.53
N LEU A 494 -24.07 -0.68 12.65
CA LEU A 494 -24.04 0.64 12.01
C LEU A 494 -24.69 1.72 12.91
N ALA A 495 -23.90 2.72 13.33
CA ALA A 495 -24.40 3.93 13.99
C ALA A 495 -24.94 4.96 13.00
N GLY A 496 -24.35 5.03 11.80
CA GLY A 496 -24.78 5.94 10.74
C GLY A 496 -23.69 6.17 9.71
N TYR A 497 -23.80 7.29 9.01
CA TYR A 497 -22.87 7.69 7.97
C TYR A 497 -22.19 9.01 8.29
N GLU A 498 -20.96 9.14 7.82
CA GLU A 498 -20.20 10.37 7.85
C GLU A 498 -19.80 10.72 6.42
N ILE A 499 -20.15 11.94 6.01
CA ILE A 499 -19.66 12.54 4.77
C ILE A 499 -18.31 13.15 5.09
N VAL A 500 -17.29 12.81 4.33
CA VAL A 500 -15.98 13.46 4.36
C VAL A 500 -15.80 14.31 3.12
N TRP A 501 -15.07 15.41 3.26
CA TRP A 501 -14.74 16.25 2.10
C TRP A 501 -13.35 16.86 2.21
N ARG A 502 -12.82 17.27 1.06
CA ARG A 502 -11.53 17.93 0.92
C ARG A 502 -11.48 18.89 -0.27
N PRO A 503 -10.67 19.96 -0.21
CA PRO A 503 -10.24 20.68 -1.40
C PRO A 503 -9.67 19.71 -2.44
N THR A 504 -9.82 20.05 -3.72
CA THR A 504 -9.46 19.17 -4.84
C THR A 504 -7.97 18.83 -4.89
N ASP A 505 -7.12 19.73 -4.38
CA ASP A 505 -5.67 19.62 -4.29
C ASP A 505 -5.16 19.00 -2.97
N ALA A 506 -6.01 18.89 -1.94
CA ALA A 506 -5.64 18.31 -0.66
C ALA A 506 -5.48 16.78 -0.75
N PRO A 507 -4.37 16.18 -0.30
CA PRO A 507 -4.16 14.73 -0.47
C PRO A 507 -4.99 13.87 0.49
N LEU A 508 -5.44 14.43 1.62
CA LEU A 508 -6.18 13.76 2.68
C LEU A 508 -7.55 14.42 2.89
N TRP A 509 -8.46 13.69 3.55
CA TRP A 509 -9.72 14.25 4.01
C TRP A 509 -9.46 15.34 5.06
N THR A 510 -10.12 16.48 4.93
CA THR A 510 -9.88 17.64 5.80
C THR A 510 -11.03 17.91 6.75
N HIS A 511 -12.24 17.50 6.36
CA HIS A 511 -13.46 17.76 7.11
C HIS A 511 -14.39 16.55 7.08
N SER A 512 -15.29 16.50 8.06
CA SER A 512 -16.33 15.49 8.15
C SER A 512 -17.65 16.01 8.70
N LEU A 513 -18.76 15.38 8.31
CA LEU A 513 -20.12 15.68 8.72
C LEU A 513 -20.88 14.38 8.97
N PHE A 514 -21.18 14.08 10.23
CA PHE A 514 -22.02 12.94 10.58
C PHE A 514 -23.49 13.24 10.27
N VAL A 515 -24.15 12.35 9.52
CA VAL A 515 -25.52 12.56 9.01
C VAL A 515 -26.51 11.53 9.54
N GLY A 516 -26.11 10.69 10.50
CA GLY A 516 -26.95 9.64 11.06
C GLY A 516 -27.19 8.47 10.10
N LYS A 517 -28.13 7.59 10.44
CA LYS A 517 -28.48 6.40 9.65
C LYS A 517 -29.49 6.74 8.55
N VAL A 518 -29.05 7.52 7.58
CA VAL A 518 -29.82 7.95 6.40
C VAL A 518 -29.20 7.38 5.11
N GLY A 519 -29.96 7.35 4.01
CA GLY A 519 -29.46 6.99 2.67
C GLY A 519 -29.32 8.18 1.71
N ARG A 520 -29.58 9.40 2.22
CA ARG A 520 -29.51 10.66 1.48
C ARG A 520 -29.14 11.77 2.45
N ALA A 521 -28.28 12.68 2.02
CA ALA A 521 -28.05 13.95 2.71
C ALA A 521 -27.67 15.05 1.73
N THR A 522 -28.02 16.29 2.07
CA THR A 522 -27.65 17.49 1.32
C THR A 522 -26.66 18.30 2.14
N VAL A 523 -25.58 18.73 1.49
CA VAL A 523 -24.44 19.43 2.08
C VAL A 523 -24.32 20.78 1.40
N GLN A 524 -24.19 21.86 2.18
CA GLN A 524 -24.10 23.24 1.68
C GLN A 524 -22.71 23.58 1.11
N LEU A 525 -22.23 22.74 0.20
CA LEU A 525 -20.97 22.85 -0.49
C LEU A 525 -21.16 22.34 -1.92
N SER A 526 -20.63 23.07 -2.90
CA SER A 526 -20.70 22.67 -4.30
C SER A 526 -19.68 21.55 -4.60
N ILE A 527 -20.13 20.53 -5.32
CA ILE A 527 -19.28 19.47 -5.90
C ILE A 527 -18.20 20.01 -6.84
N ASP A 528 -18.37 21.21 -7.39
CA ASP A 528 -17.35 21.82 -8.26
C ASP A 528 -16.11 22.26 -7.47
N ASN A 529 -16.26 22.49 -6.16
CA ASN A 529 -15.23 23.08 -5.32
C ASN A 529 -14.48 22.06 -4.46
N VAL A 530 -15.08 20.91 -4.17
CA VAL A 530 -14.54 19.91 -3.24
C VAL A 530 -14.78 18.49 -3.73
N ILE A 531 -13.93 17.58 -3.28
CA ILE A 531 -14.18 16.15 -3.42
C ILE A 531 -14.93 15.65 -2.19
N PHE A 532 -16.00 14.89 -2.40
CA PHE A 532 -16.77 14.22 -1.36
C PHE A 532 -16.42 12.74 -1.27
N GLY A 533 -16.63 12.17 -0.09
CA GLY A 533 -16.72 10.74 0.13
C GLY A 533 -17.73 10.43 1.23
N VAL A 534 -18.29 9.23 1.21
CA VAL A 534 -19.21 8.74 2.26
C VAL A 534 -18.59 7.51 2.90
N ARG A 535 -18.53 7.49 4.23
CA ARG A 535 -18.09 6.33 5.01
C ARG A 535 -19.13 5.94 6.05
N SER A 536 -19.16 4.65 6.37
CA SER A 536 -19.96 4.11 7.46
C SER A 536 -19.26 4.35 8.80
N VAL A 537 -20.05 4.56 9.85
CA VAL A 537 -19.59 4.71 11.23
C VAL A 537 -20.24 3.62 12.08
N GLY A 538 -19.43 2.84 12.77
CA GLY A 538 -19.89 1.79 13.67
C GLY A 538 -20.33 2.32 15.02
N THR A 539 -21.16 1.55 15.73
CA THR A 539 -21.56 1.82 17.13
C THR A 539 -20.37 1.83 18.10
N ASN A 540 -19.25 1.24 17.71
CA ASN A 540 -17.97 1.24 18.41
C ASN A 540 -17.04 2.40 17.96
N GLY A 541 -17.51 3.30 17.10
CA GLY A 541 -16.75 4.46 16.62
C GLY A 541 -15.80 4.20 15.44
N TYR A 542 -15.54 2.94 15.07
CA TYR A 542 -14.72 2.61 13.91
C TYR A 542 -15.43 2.97 12.60
N LYS A 543 -14.67 3.48 11.64
CA LYS A 543 -15.16 3.97 10.36
C LYS A 543 -14.60 3.16 9.21
N SER A 544 -15.34 2.99 8.12
CA SER A 544 -14.81 2.40 6.88
C SER A 544 -13.99 3.41 6.06
N PRO A 545 -13.22 2.94 5.06
CA PRO A 545 -12.73 3.82 4.00
C PRO A 545 -13.88 4.56 3.31
N ALA A 546 -13.63 5.79 2.89
CA ALA A 546 -14.66 6.58 2.20
C ALA A 546 -14.83 6.14 0.74
N THR A 547 -16.09 5.95 0.34
CA THR A 547 -16.48 5.72 -1.05
C THR A 547 -16.76 7.04 -1.73
N ILE A 548 -16.21 7.21 -2.93
CA ILE A 548 -16.32 8.43 -3.73
C ILE A 548 -17.59 8.34 -4.59
N PRO A 549 -18.44 9.39 -4.62
CA PRO A 549 -19.65 9.37 -5.42
C PRO A 549 -19.36 9.41 -6.92
N PHE A 550 -20.21 8.73 -7.69
CA PHE A 550 -20.34 8.94 -9.14
C PHE A 550 -21.67 9.67 -9.43
N PRO A 551 -21.77 10.45 -10.51
CA PRO A 551 -23.05 11.01 -10.92
C PRO A 551 -24.11 9.93 -11.18
N GLY A 552 -25.34 10.12 -10.71
CA GLY A 552 -26.52 9.39 -11.19
C GLY A 552 -27.52 8.97 -10.14
#